data_AF-A0A2G2K306-F1
#
_entry.id   AF-A0A2G2K306-F1
#
_cell.length_a   1.000
_cell.length_b   1.000
_cell.length_c   1.000
_cell.angle_alpha   90.00
_cell.angle_beta   90.00
_cell.angle_gamma   90.00
#
_symmetry.space_group_name_H-M   'P 1'
#
loop_
_entity.id
_entity.type
_entity.pdbx_description
1 polymer ?
#
loop_
_entity_poly.entity_id
_entity_poly.type
_entity_poly.pdbx_seq_one_letter_code
_entity_poly.pdbx_strand_id
1 'polypeptide(L)'
;MSLLRNCKLQASSLVESVMAIAIISICISIATLVYVRLIQSDYEIAYYKAKQKITFLHLETIEEQLFENETYILDSYTIIKLVKEHSPGINQIDFELQTKTKKETQHFLVKIREPSL
;
A
#
# COMPACT_ATOMS: atom_id res chain seq x y z
N MET A 1 -42.95 -42.07 9.68
CA MET A 1 -41.51 -41.85 9.97
C MET A 1 -40.73 -43.13 9.69
N SER A 2 -40.51 -43.49 8.42
CA SER A 2 -39.84 -44.75 8.05
C SER A 2 -39.19 -44.67 6.66
N LEU A 3 -38.33 -43.68 6.43
CA LEU A 3 -37.58 -43.56 5.17
C LEU A 3 -36.05 -43.59 5.34
N LEU A 4 -35.54 -43.70 6.58
CA LEU A 4 -34.09 -43.68 6.84
C LEU A 4 -33.49 -45.05 7.19
N ARG A 5 -34.27 -46.14 7.18
CA ARG A 5 -33.82 -47.39 7.81
C ARG A 5 -32.84 -48.23 6.98
N ASN A 6 -32.73 -48.01 5.65
CA ASN A 6 -32.00 -48.90 4.74
C ASN A 6 -31.08 -48.17 3.72
N CYS A 7 -30.51 -47.01 4.04
CA CYS A 7 -29.40 -46.48 3.22
C CYS A 7 -28.12 -47.25 3.56
N LYS A 8 -27.90 -48.40 2.90
CA LYS A 8 -26.57 -49.02 2.81
C LYS A 8 -25.67 -48.11 1.94
N LEU A 9 -25.23 -47.00 2.52
CA LEU A 9 -24.20 -46.16 1.91
C LEU A 9 -22.96 -47.04 1.75
N GLN A 10 -22.55 -47.27 0.51
CA GLN A 10 -21.29 -47.96 0.24
C GLN A 10 -20.17 -47.14 0.88
N ALA A 11 -19.28 -47.79 1.63
CA ALA A 11 -18.13 -47.14 2.26
C ALA A 11 -17.31 -46.33 1.22
N SER A 12 -17.28 -46.79 -0.04
CA SER A 12 -16.68 -46.06 -1.16
C SER A 12 -17.28 -44.66 -1.38
N SER A 13 -18.60 -44.49 -1.26
CA SER A 13 -19.26 -43.17 -1.41
C SER A 13 -18.87 -42.21 -0.27
N LEU A 14 -18.61 -42.74 0.92
CA LEU A 14 -18.13 -41.95 2.05
C LEU A 14 -16.68 -41.51 1.85
N VAL A 15 -15.83 -42.39 1.34
CA VAL A 15 -14.43 -42.08 0.98
C VAL A 15 -14.35 -41.05 -0.15
N GLU A 16 -15.17 -41.20 -1.19
CA GLU A 16 -15.28 -40.22 -2.28
C GLU A 16 -15.69 -38.84 -1.77
N SER A 17 -16.65 -38.78 -0.85
CA SER A 17 -17.10 -37.53 -0.23
C SER A 17 -15.98 -36.88 0.59
N VAL A 18 -15.22 -37.67 1.37
CA VAL A 18 -14.07 -37.17 2.15
C VAL A 18 -12.99 -36.63 1.22
N MET A 19 -12.71 -37.33 0.11
CA MET A 19 -11.73 -36.88 -0.88
C MET A 19 -12.16 -35.57 -1.55
N ALA A 20 -13.45 -35.44 -1.90
CA ALA A 20 -13.98 -34.21 -2.46
C ALA A 20 -13.88 -33.02 -1.48
N ILE A 21 -14.24 -33.23 -0.22
CA ILE A 21 -14.13 -32.21 0.83
C ILE A 21 -12.67 -31.80 1.05
N ALA A 22 -11.74 -32.76 1.03
CA ALA A 22 -10.31 -32.48 1.18
C ALA A 22 -9.78 -31.58 0.05
N ILE A 23 -10.15 -31.87 -1.21
CA ILE A 23 -9.77 -31.07 -2.37
C ILE A 23 -10.33 -29.64 -2.24
N ILE A 24 -11.62 -29.50 -1.92
CA ILE A 24 -12.28 -28.21 -1.75
C ILE A 24 -11.59 -27.41 -0.62
N SER A 25 -11.28 -28.05 0.50
CA SER A 25 -10.61 -27.41 1.63
C SER A 25 -9.23 -26.88 1.25
N ILE A 26 -8.45 -27.62 0.46
CA ILE A 26 -7.16 -27.16 -0.03
C ILE A 26 -7.33 -25.94 -0.94
N CYS A 27 -8.29 -25.98 -1.87
CA CYS A 27 -8.57 -24.85 -2.76
C CYS A 27 -8.97 -23.59 -1.99
N ILE A 28 -9.85 -23.71 -0.99
CA ILE A 28 -10.26 -22.59 -0.13
C ILE A 28 -9.07 -22.04 0.64
N SER A 29 -8.19 -22.92 1.15
CA SER A 29 -7.00 -22.50 1.90
C SER A 29 -6.05 -21.66 1.04
N ILE A 30 -5.78 -22.11 -0.19
CA ILE A 30 -4.95 -21.36 -1.15
C ILE A 30 -5.62 -20.03 -1.52
N ALA A 31 -6.91 -20.03 -1.83
CA ALA A 31 -7.65 -18.82 -2.17
C ALA A 31 -7.62 -17.79 -1.01
N THR A 32 -7.76 -18.26 0.22
CA THR A 32 -7.70 -17.41 1.42
C THR A 32 -6.31 -16.81 1.60
N LEU A 33 -5.24 -17.60 1.43
CA LEU A 33 -3.86 -17.09 1.50
C LEU A 33 -3.59 -16.02 0.46
N VAL A 34 -4.06 -16.20 -0.77
CA VAL A 34 -3.92 -15.20 -1.84
C VAL A 34 -4.71 -13.93 -1.49
N TYR A 35 -5.95 -14.08 -1.03
CA TYR A 35 -6.81 -12.96 -0.66
C TYR A 35 -6.22 -12.12 0.48
N VAL A 36 -5.73 -12.76 1.54
CA VAL A 36 -5.08 -12.08 2.67
C VAL A 36 -3.83 -11.33 2.21
N ARG A 37 -3.01 -11.93 1.33
CA ARG A 37 -1.83 -11.26 0.78
C ARG A 37 -2.18 -10.04 -0.08
N LEU A 38 -3.26 -10.10 -0.86
CA LEU A 38 -3.73 -8.96 -1.65
C LEU A 38 -4.20 -7.81 -0.76
N ILE A 39 -4.96 -8.08 0.31
CA ILE A 39 -5.36 -7.04 1.27
C ILE A 39 -4.14 -6.44 1.98
N GLN A 40 -3.15 -7.26 2.35
CA GLN A 40 -1.90 -6.74 2.90
C GLN A 40 -1.14 -5.91 1.87
N SER A 41 -1.22 -6.27 0.59
CA SER A 41 -0.61 -5.51 -0.51
C SER A 41 -1.24 -4.14 -0.69
N ASP A 42 -2.54 -3.93 -0.43
CA ASP A 42 -3.15 -2.58 -0.49
C ASP A 42 -2.43 -1.56 0.43
N TYR A 43 -1.88 -2.01 1.57
CA TYR A 43 -1.04 -1.17 2.41
C TYR A 43 0.31 -0.84 1.78
N GLU A 44 0.92 -1.79 1.07
CA GLU A 44 2.15 -1.53 0.30
C GLU A 44 1.86 -0.64 -0.92
N ILE A 45 0.71 -0.80 -1.56
CA ILE A 45 0.25 0.04 -2.68
C ILE A 45 0.10 1.49 -2.21
N ALA A 46 -0.45 1.74 -1.02
CA ALA A 46 -0.53 3.08 -0.45
C ALA A 46 0.86 3.73 -0.31
N TYR A 47 1.84 2.96 0.17
CA TYR A 47 3.23 3.41 0.30
C TYR A 47 3.87 3.74 -1.06
N TYR A 48 3.73 2.88 -2.06
CA TYR A 48 4.27 3.13 -3.40
C TYR A 48 3.59 4.32 -4.09
N LYS A 49 2.26 4.46 -3.95
CA LYS A 49 1.52 5.64 -4.44
C LYS A 49 2.01 6.92 -3.77
N ALA A 50 2.25 6.88 -2.47
CA ALA A 50 2.77 8.03 -1.74
C ALA A 50 4.19 8.40 -2.20
N LYS A 51 5.07 7.42 -2.44
CA LYS A 51 6.39 7.67 -3.03
C LYS A 51 6.31 8.32 -4.40
N GLN A 52 5.44 7.82 -5.28
CA GLN A 52 5.22 8.42 -6.59
C GLN A 52 4.71 9.88 -6.45
N LYS A 53 3.80 10.14 -5.51
CA LYS A 53 3.29 11.49 -5.25
C LYS A 53 4.38 12.42 -4.71
N ILE A 54 5.27 11.96 -3.82
CA ILE A 54 6.43 12.73 -3.35
C ILE A 54 7.33 13.10 -4.53
N THR A 55 7.62 12.18 -5.45
CA THR A 55 8.42 12.48 -6.65
C THR A 55 7.75 13.57 -7.50
N PHE A 56 6.43 13.47 -7.70
CA PHE A 56 5.68 14.50 -8.42
C PHE A 56 5.77 15.86 -7.73
N LEU A 57 5.47 15.92 -6.42
CA LEU A 57 5.52 17.15 -5.62
C LEU A 57 6.92 17.77 -5.61
N HIS A 58 7.96 16.95 -5.60
CA HIS A 58 9.34 17.42 -5.66
C HIS A 58 9.65 18.10 -7.00
N LEU A 59 9.23 17.47 -8.12
CA LEU A 59 9.42 18.04 -9.45
C LEU A 59 8.63 19.35 -9.62
N GLU A 60 7.36 19.36 -9.20
CA GLU A 60 6.49 20.54 -9.21
C GLU A 60 7.10 21.68 -8.38
N THR A 61 7.62 21.37 -7.17
CA THR A 61 8.29 22.37 -6.32
C THR A 61 9.53 22.97 -7.00
N ILE A 62 10.30 22.17 -7.74
CA ILE A 62 11.46 22.66 -8.48
C ILE A 62 11.02 23.52 -9.68
N GLU A 63 10.02 23.07 -10.42
CA GLU A 63 9.55 23.74 -11.64
C GLU A 63 8.89 25.09 -11.32
N GLU A 64 8.02 25.12 -10.31
CA GLU A 64 7.27 26.30 -9.92
C GLU A 64 7.98 27.16 -8.87
N GLN A 65 9.12 26.70 -8.34
CA GLN A 65 9.88 27.36 -7.25
C GLN A 65 9.03 27.60 -5.98
N LEU A 66 8.02 26.76 -5.73
CA LEU A 66 7.12 26.87 -4.58
C LEU A 66 7.70 26.22 -3.31
N PHE A 67 8.58 26.96 -2.65
CA PHE A 67 9.32 26.53 -1.45
C PHE A 67 8.55 26.78 -0.15
N GLU A 68 7.30 26.33 -0.09
CA GLU A 68 6.43 26.49 1.08
C GLU A 68 6.19 25.16 1.83
N ASN A 69 5.87 25.28 3.12
CA ASN A 69 5.50 24.13 3.96
C ASN A 69 4.06 23.72 3.65
N GLU A 70 3.84 22.44 3.35
CA GLU A 70 2.54 21.94 2.93
C GLU A 70 2.25 20.59 3.55
N THR A 71 0.98 20.32 3.83
CA THR A 71 0.54 19.02 4.34
C THR A 71 -0.56 18.46 3.45
N TYR A 72 -0.32 17.27 2.93
CA TYR A 72 -1.23 16.55 2.04
C TYR A 72 -1.80 15.36 2.82
N ILE A 73 -3.09 15.44 3.16
CA ILE A 73 -3.81 14.38 3.87
C ILE A 73 -4.64 13.60 2.85
N LEU A 74 -4.34 12.32 2.69
CA LEU A 74 -5.11 11.38 1.86
C LEU A 74 -5.59 10.21 2.72
N ASP A 75 -6.62 9.51 2.24
CA ASP A 75 -7.30 8.45 3.01
C ASP A 75 -6.37 7.33 3.52
N SER A 76 -5.27 7.08 2.82
CA SER A 76 -4.33 5.98 3.13
C SER A 76 -2.96 6.43 3.61
N TYR A 77 -2.61 7.71 3.48
CA TYR A 77 -1.31 8.26 3.87
C TYR A 77 -1.33 9.78 4.00
N THR A 78 -0.39 10.33 4.76
CA THR A 78 -0.14 11.77 4.89
C THR A 78 1.28 12.08 4.43
N ILE A 79 1.44 13.13 3.63
CA ILE A 79 2.75 13.66 3.23
C ILE A 79 2.89 15.06 3.83
N ILE A 80 3.96 15.31 4.58
CA ILE A 80 4.30 16.61 5.13
C ILE A 80 5.55 17.10 4.41
N LYS A 81 5.42 18.19 3.66
CA LYS A 81 6.53 18.89 3.00
C LYS A 81 7.02 19.99 3.95
N LEU A 82 8.28 19.91 4.32
CA LEU A 82 8.97 20.90 5.14
C LEU A 82 10.11 21.49 4.33
N VAL A 83 10.11 22.80 4.17
CA VAL A 83 11.15 23.53 3.47
C VAL A 83 11.95 24.34 4.48
N LYS A 84 13.27 24.19 4.41
CA LYS A 84 14.24 24.87 5.28
C LYS A 84 15.33 25.46 4.40
N GLU A 85 15.79 26.65 4.73
CA GLU A 85 17.00 27.19 4.12
C GLU A 85 18.20 26.39 4.66
N HIS A 86 18.99 25.81 3.76
CA HIS A 86 20.19 25.05 4.12
C HIS A 86 21.44 25.93 4.01
N SER A 87 21.53 26.70 2.93
CA SER A 87 22.58 27.67 2.67
C SER A 87 22.10 28.71 1.66
N PRO A 88 22.82 29.83 1.44
CA PRO A 88 22.37 30.88 0.54
C PRO A 88 22.12 30.34 -0.88
N GLY A 89 20.88 30.41 -1.34
CA GLY A 89 20.46 29.90 -2.64
C GLY A 89 20.22 28.38 -2.70
N ILE A 90 20.24 27.66 -1.57
CA ILE A 90 19.92 26.23 -1.47
C ILE A 90 18.88 25.99 -0.38
N ASN A 91 17.73 25.47 -0.81
CA ASN A 91 16.68 24.99 0.08
C ASN A 91 16.78 23.48 0.28
N GLN A 92 16.61 23.04 1.51
CA GLN A 92 16.37 21.65 1.87
C GLN A 92 14.86 21.42 1.95
N ILE A 93 14.39 20.42 1.21
CA ILE A 93 13.00 19.97 1.21
C ILE A 93 12.95 18.58 1.84
N ASP A 94 12.32 18.48 3.00
CA ASP A 94 12.05 17.24 3.70
C ASP A 94 10.60 16.81 3.42
N PHE A 95 10.41 15.63 2.85
CA PHE A 95 9.09 15.00 2.74
C PHE A 95 8.95 13.90 3.80
N GLU A 96 8.14 14.15 4.81
CA GLU A 96 7.74 13.11 5.77
C GLU A 96 6.51 12.37 5.26
N LEU A 97 6.67 11.08 4.98
CA LEU A 97 5.60 10.15 4.67
C LEU A 97 5.14 9.46 5.94
N GLN A 98 3.86 9.58 6.25
CA GLN A 98 3.19 8.82 7.30
C GLN A 98 2.12 7.93 6.69
N THR A 99 2.33 6.61 6.77
CA THR A 99 1.33 5.59 6.46
C THR A 99 0.94 4.87 7.75
N LYS A 100 -0.13 4.06 7.74
CA LYS A 100 -0.51 3.25 8.91
C LYS A 100 0.58 2.26 9.35
N THR A 101 1.49 1.88 8.46
CA THR A 101 2.48 0.82 8.68
C THR A 101 3.92 1.33 8.77
N LYS A 102 4.23 2.47 8.15
CA LYS A 102 5.59 3.01 8.05
C LYS A 102 5.59 4.53 8.11
N LYS A 103 6.62 5.07 8.79
CA LYS A 103 7.03 6.48 8.69
C LYS A 103 8.40 6.54 8.03
N GLU A 104 8.56 7.38 7.02
CA GLU A 104 9.82 7.58 6.31
C GLU A 104 9.97 9.07 5.99
N THR A 105 11.19 9.58 6.06
CA THR A 105 11.51 10.96 5.66
C THR A 105 12.49 10.92 4.49
N GLN A 106 12.19 11.68 3.44
CA GLN A 106 13.08 11.85 2.29
C GLN A 106 13.60 13.28 2.26
N HIS A 107 14.91 13.44 2.07
CA HIS A 107 15.59 14.73 2.09
C HIS A 107 16.08 15.07 0.68
N PHE A 108 15.78 16.27 0.21
CA PHE A 108 16.23 16.78 -1.07
C PHE A 108 16.88 18.15 -0.89
N LEU A 109 18.01 18.38 -1.56
CA LEU A 109 18.63 19.69 -1.65
C LEU A 109 18.34 20.27 -3.03
N VAL A 110 17.75 21.47 -3.06
CA VAL A 110 17.35 22.14 -4.29
C VAL A 110 17.97 23.53 -4.35
N LYS A 111 18.67 23.81 -5.44
CA LYS A 111 19.19 25.15 -5.74
C LYS A 111 18.05 26.03 -6.27
N ILE A 112 17.89 27.20 -5.67
CA ILE A 112 16.92 28.21 -6.12
C ILE A 112 17.41 28.78 -7.46
N ARG A 113 16.52 28.87 -8.45
CA ARG A 113 16.83 29.56 -9.70
C ARG A 113 16.73 31.06 -9.44
N GLU A 114 17.83 31.78 -9.58
CA GLU A 114 17.77 33.25 -9.59
C GLU A 114 16.89 33.68 -10.78
N PRO A 115 15.94 34.61 -10.59
CA PRO A 115 15.19 35.16 -11.71
C PRO A 115 16.19 35.85 -12.64
N SER A 116 16.29 35.35 -13.88
CA SER A 116 17.06 36.01 -14.93
C SER A 116 16.45 37.39 -15.17
N LEU A 117 17.16 38.43 -14.72
CA LEU A 117 16.94 39.83 -15.04
C LEU A 117 17.05 40.09 -16.54
#